data_AF-A0A7X8ZDJ1-F1
#
_entry.id   AF-A0A7X8ZDJ1-F1
#
_cell.length_a   1.000
_cell.length_b   1.000
_cell.length_c   1.000
_cell.angle_alpha   90.00
_cell.angle_beta   90.00
_cell.angle_gamma   90.00
#
_symmetry.space_group_name_H-M   'P 1'
#
loop_
_entity.id
_entity.type
_entity.pdbx_description
1 polymer ?
#
loop_
_entity_poly.entity_id
_entity_poly.type
_entity_poly.pdbx_seq_one_letter_code
_entity_poly.pdbx_strand_id
1 'polypeptide(L)'
;MIINDLLKQRNMSKYRLAKNSRVPYSTLNDICNGKTDLKYCNADTVYRLASELDVPMEVLLKPYYERRPSFELFKSHVCHRLKELGDMEFIRQTLASNDIRYYFEKQWHPESLYLLAMLDYISRLNDVMLCSDYDDLRKYRLSNTLFPSSIIALALATKNEQVKEDALANAIPEFIRFNIVENEVRNVV
;
A
#
# COMPACT_ATOMS: atom_id res chain seq x y z
N MET A 1 2.93 12.88 -0.66
CA MET A 1 2.26 13.41 -1.87
C MET A 1 3.36 13.62 -2.88
N ILE A 2 3.24 13.03 -4.07
CA ILE A 2 4.38 12.86 -4.99
C ILE A 2 5.20 14.14 -5.25
N ILE A 3 4.55 15.30 -5.36
CA ILE A 3 5.23 16.59 -5.52
C ILE A 3 6.09 16.93 -4.30
N ASN A 4 5.58 16.76 -3.07
CA ASN A 4 6.36 17.01 -1.85
C ASN A 4 7.56 16.06 -1.73
N ASP A 5 7.40 14.83 -2.19
CA ASP A 5 8.45 13.81 -2.12
C ASP A 5 9.56 14.12 -3.15
N LEU A 6 9.19 14.51 -4.37
CA LEU A 6 10.11 15.01 -5.40
C LEU A 6 10.83 16.30 -4.97
N LEU A 7 10.14 17.22 -4.29
CA LEU A 7 10.75 18.44 -3.75
C LEU A 7 11.82 18.11 -2.71
N LYS A 8 11.58 17.14 -1.81
CA LYS A 8 12.56 16.68 -0.82
C LYS A 8 13.77 16.04 -1.49
N GLN A 9 13.55 15.14 -2.45
CA GLN A 9 14.63 14.48 -3.19
C GLN A 9 15.54 15.48 -3.93
N ARG A 10 14.95 16.56 -4.46
CA ARG A 10 15.69 17.60 -5.20
C ARG A 10 16.15 18.78 -4.35
N ASN A 11 15.96 18.72 -3.02
CA ASN A 11 16.23 19.83 -2.09
C ASN A 11 15.66 21.18 -2.59
N MET A 12 14.42 21.14 -3.08
CA MET A 12 13.72 22.26 -3.71
C MET A 12 12.56 22.73 -2.83
N SER A 13 12.38 24.03 -2.68
CA SER A 13 11.23 24.60 -1.95
C SER A 13 10.01 24.76 -2.86
N LYS A 14 8.80 24.74 -2.27
CA LYS A 14 7.54 25.04 -2.98
C LYS A 14 7.62 26.40 -3.68
N TYR A 15 8.21 27.41 -3.03
CA TYR A 15 8.40 28.74 -3.62
C TYR A 15 9.25 28.70 -4.90
N ARG A 16 10.36 27.96 -4.87
CA ARG A 16 11.25 27.81 -6.03
C ARG A 16 10.54 27.10 -7.18
N LEU A 17 9.80 26.03 -6.89
CA LEU A 17 9.00 25.33 -7.90
C LEU A 17 7.94 26.25 -8.52
N ALA A 18 7.19 27.02 -7.71
CA ALA A 18 6.19 27.96 -8.22
C ALA A 18 6.82 29.02 -9.14
N LYS A 19 7.94 29.60 -8.72
CA LYS A 19 8.67 30.62 -9.49
C LYS A 19 9.16 30.09 -10.83
N ASN A 20 9.77 28.91 -10.85
CA ASN A 20 10.38 28.35 -12.05
C ASN A 20 9.33 27.79 -13.03
N SER A 21 8.33 27.07 -12.52
CA SER A 21 7.23 26.53 -13.33
C SER A 21 6.22 27.59 -13.78
N ARG A 22 6.33 28.83 -13.28
CA ARG A 22 5.37 29.92 -13.53
C ARG A 22 3.93 29.55 -13.15
N VAL A 23 3.78 28.68 -12.17
CA VAL A 23 2.49 28.33 -11.55
C VAL A 23 2.32 29.19 -10.31
N PRO A 24 1.16 29.82 -10.09
CA PRO A 24 0.93 30.64 -8.89
C PRO A 24 1.22 29.86 -7.61
N TYR A 25 1.92 30.51 -6.66
CA TYR A 25 2.26 29.88 -5.39
C TYR A 25 1.02 29.41 -4.61
N SER A 26 -0.09 30.15 -4.69
CA SER A 26 -1.37 29.75 -4.11
C SER A 26 -1.84 28.40 -4.65
N THR A 27 -1.89 28.25 -5.98
CA THR A 27 -2.25 27.00 -6.66
C THR A 27 -1.32 25.85 -6.26
N LEU A 28 0.01 26.07 -6.28
CA LEU A 28 0.95 25.03 -5.89
C LEU A 28 0.80 24.63 -4.41
N ASN A 29 0.55 25.61 -3.53
CA ASN A 29 0.34 25.36 -2.12
C ASN A 29 -0.95 24.57 -1.86
N ASP A 30 -2.03 24.91 -2.56
CA ASP A 30 -3.30 24.19 -2.47
C ASP A 30 -3.17 22.75 -2.97
N ILE A 31 -2.45 22.54 -4.08
CA ILE A 31 -2.08 21.21 -4.58
C ILE A 31 -1.29 20.46 -3.50
N CYS A 32 -0.17 21.02 -3.02
CA CYS A 32 0.72 20.35 -2.07
C CYS A 32 0.08 20.01 -0.71
N ASN A 33 -1.02 20.69 -0.36
CA ASN A 33 -1.77 20.48 0.86
C ASN A 33 -3.07 19.67 0.63
N GLY A 34 -3.30 19.15 -0.59
CA GLY A 34 -4.44 18.31 -0.92
C GLY A 34 -5.79 19.05 -1.03
N LYS A 35 -5.78 20.38 -1.09
CA LYS A 35 -7.00 21.18 -1.32
C LYS A 35 -7.44 21.16 -2.79
N THR A 36 -6.52 20.87 -3.70
CA THR A 36 -6.78 20.77 -5.15
C THR A 36 -6.09 19.54 -5.70
N ASP A 37 -6.86 18.67 -6.37
CA ASP A 37 -6.28 17.54 -7.09
C ASP A 37 -5.64 18.02 -8.40
N LEU A 38 -4.40 17.61 -8.63
CA LEU A 38 -3.66 17.95 -9.86
C LEU A 38 -4.38 17.48 -11.13
N LYS A 39 -5.19 16.41 -11.05
CA LYS A 39 -5.99 15.89 -12.17
C LYS A 39 -7.04 16.86 -12.70
N TYR A 40 -7.45 17.85 -11.90
CA TYR A 40 -8.40 18.89 -12.30
C TYR A 40 -7.71 20.18 -12.76
N CYS A 41 -6.38 20.27 -12.63
CA CYS A 41 -5.63 21.38 -13.19
C CYS A 41 -5.59 21.27 -14.72
N ASN A 42 -5.45 22.42 -15.39
CA ASN A 42 -5.26 22.42 -16.83
C ASN A 42 -3.95 21.71 -17.21
N ALA A 43 -3.90 21.15 -18.43
CA ALA A 43 -2.75 20.38 -18.90
C ALA A 43 -1.45 21.19 -18.91
N ASP A 44 -1.51 22.50 -19.18
CA ASP A 44 -0.35 23.41 -19.13
C ASP A 44 0.27 23.50 -17.73
N THR A 45 -0.55 23.56 -16.67
CA THR A 45 -0.08 23.57 -15.27
C THR A 45 0.62 22.26 -14.93
N VAL A 46 0.01 21.13 -15.28
CA VAL A 46 0.60 19.80 -15.04
C VAL A 46 1.92 19.67 -15.80
N TYR A 47 1.95 20.08 -17.08
CA TYR A 47 3.14 20.04 -17.92
C TYR A 47 4.28 20.89 -17.37
N ARG A 48 4.01 22.14 -16.93
CA ARG A 48 5.05 23.02 -16.37
C ARG A 48 5.63 22.50 -15.06
N LEU A 49 4.78 21.95 -14.19
CA LEU A 49 5.25 21.32 -12.94
C LEU A 49 6.08 20.07 -13.24
N ALA A 50 5.61 19.22 -14.15
CA ALA A 50 6.32 18.01 -14.59
C ALA A 50 7.68 18.35 -15.21
N SER A 51 7.73 19.38 -16.06
CA SER A 51 8.96 19.85 -16.71
C SER A 51 9.98 20.38 -15.72
N GLU A 52 9.55 21.22 -14.75
CA GLU A 52 10.44 21.75 -13.72
C GLU A 52 10.92 20.67 -12.74
N LEU A 53 10.05 19.70 -12.45
CA LEU A 53 10.40 18.52 -11.65
C LEU A 53 11.12 17.45 -12.45
N ASP A 54 11.32 17.65 -13.76
CA ASP A 54 11.98 16.73 -14.68
C ASP A 54 11.51 15.28 -14.49
N VAL A 55 10.18 15.13 -14.59
CA VAL A 55 9.47 13.85 -14.60
C VAL A 55 8.38 13.90 -15.68
N PRO A 56 7.99 12.77 -16.28
CA PRO A 56 6.82 12.72 -17.14
C PRO A 56 5.55 13.18 -16.40
N MET A 57 4.63 13.87 -17.08
CA MET A 57 3.36 14.26 -16.46
C MET A 57 2.55 13.08 -15.94
N GLU A 58 2.69 11.91 -16.58
CA GLU A 58 2.07 10.67 -16.13
C GLU A 58 2.49 10.31 -14.71
N VAL A 59 3.76 10.52 -14.34
CA VAL A 59 4.24 10.24 -12.97
C VAL A 59 3.45 11.07 -11.96
N LEU A 60 3.22 12.35 -12.24
CA LEU A 60 2.45 13.23 -11.36
C LEU A 60 0.97 12.86 -11.31
N LEU A 61 0.42 12.34 -12.42
CA LEU A 61 -1.00 12.02 -12.55
C LEU A 61 -1.36 10.60 -12.12
N LYS A 62 -0.43 9.65 -12.20
CA LYS A 62 -0.64 8.22 -11.88
C LYS A 62 -1.35 7.99 -10.54
N PRO A 63 -0.99 8.69 -9.43
CA PRO A 63 -1.68 8.49 -8.15
C PRO A 63 -3.18 8.79 -8.17
N TYR A 64 -3.65 9.62 -9.11
CA TYR A 64 -5.06 10.01 -9.23
C TYR A 64 -5.90 9.02 -10.05
N TYR A 65 -5.25 8.20 -10.86
CA TYR A 65 -5.89 7.19 -11.71
C TYR A 65 -5.65 5.77 -11.22
N GLU A 66 -4.71 5.58 -10.30
CA GLU A 66 -4.48 4.31 -9.63
C GLU A 66 -5.69 3.97 -8.75
N ARG A 67 -6.46 2.98 -9.19
CA ARG A 67 -7.60 2.47 -8.43
C ARG A 67 -7.08 1.56 -7.34
N ARG A 68 -7.48 1.83 -6.09
CA ARG A 68 -7.29 0.89 -4.98
C ARG A 68 -8.07 -0.38 -5.32
N PRO A 69 -7.41 -1.55 -5.48
CA PRO A 69 -8.13 -2.80 -5.68
C PRO A 69 -8.97 -3.12 -4.44
N SER A 70 -9.97 -4.01 -4.58
CA SER A 70 -10.58 -4.58 -3.39
C SER A 70 -9.52 -5.35 -2.60
N PHE A 71 -9.67 -5.39 -1.27
CA PHE A 71 -8.72 -6.09 -0.42
C PHE A 71 -8.58 -7.57 -0.80
N GLU A 72 -9.67 -8.25 -1.16
CA GLU A 72 -9.63 -9.63 -1.64
C GLU A 72 -8.84 -9.81 -2.93
N LEU A 73 -9.01 -8.91 -3.90
CA LEU A 73 -8.25 -8.96 -5.15
C LEU A 73 -6.76 -8.75 -4.87
N PHE A 74 -6.43 -7.81 -3.99
CA PHE A 74 -5.06 -7.59 -3.54
C PHE A 74 -4.45 -8.84 -2.91
N LYS A 75 -5.16 -9.48 -1.97
CA LYS A 75 -4.73 -10.73 -1.34
C LYS A 75 -4.44 -11.81 -2.38
N SER A 76 -5.37 -12.03 -3.30
CA SER A 76 -5.23 -13.01 -4.39
C SER A 76 -3.98 -12.74 -5.22
N HIS A 77 -3.74 -11.48 -5.62
CA HIS A 77 -2.54 -11.10 -6.36
C HIS A 77 -1.25 -11.39 -5.59
N VAL A 78 -1.21 -11.09 -4.28
CA VAL A 78 -0.03 -11.37 -3.44
C VAL A 78 0.23 -12.87 -3.34
N CYS A 79 -0.80 -13.68 -3.14
CA CYS A 79 -0.66 -15.14 -3.06
C CYS A 79 -0.22 -15.76 -4.40
N HIS A 80 -0.77 -15.29 -5.53
CA HIS A 80 -0.31 -15.69 -6.86
C HIS A 80 1.16 -15.31 -7.08
N ARG A 81 1.54 -14.08 -6.73
CA ARG A 81 2.94 -13.62 -6.84
C ARG A 81 3.89 -14.50 -6.01
N LEU A 82 3.50 -14.86 -4.79
CA LEU A 82 4.28 -15.78 -3.96
C LEU A 82 4.42 -17.16 -4.60
N LYS A 83 3.34 -17.70 -5.17
CA LYS A 83 3.33 -19.01 -5.84
C LYS A 83 4.20 -19.04 -7.10
N GLU A 84 4.22 -17.95 -7.87
CA GLU A 84 5.00 -17.84 -9.10
C GLU A 84 6.49 -17.62 -8.86
N LEU A 85 6.84 -16.75 -7.90
CA LEU A 85 8.23 -16.40 -7.60
C LEU A 85 8.92 -17.41 -6.68
N GLY A 86 8.16 -18.06 -5.81
CA GLY A 86 8.69 -18.78 -4.65
C GLY A 86 9.16 -17.83 -3.54
N ASP A 87 9.50 -18.41 -2.39
CA ASP A 87 9.69 -17.67 -1.14
C ASP A 87 10.83 -16.65 -1.21
N MET A 88 12.03 -17.09 -1.59
CA MET A 88 13.24 -16.25 -1.55
C MET A 88 13.16 -15.07 -2.51
N GLU A 89 12.65 -15.31 -3.72
CA GLU A 89 12.50 -14.25 -4.71
C GLU A 89 11.36 -13.29 -4.35
N PHE A 90 10.27 -13.79 -3.76
CA PHE A 90 9.22 -12.94 -3.21
C PHE A 90 9.75 -12.01 -2.10
N ILE A 91 10.54 -12.53 -1.16
CA ILE A 91 11.19 -11.73 -0.10
C ILE A 91 12.06 -10.65 -0.75
N ARG A 92 12.95 -11.05 -1.66
CA ARG A 92 13.89 -10.13 -2.33
C ARG A 92 13.16 -9.01 -3.07
N GLN A 93 12.14 -9.33 -3.86
CA GLN A 93 11.37 -8.33 -4.60
C GLN A 93 10.57 -7.41 -3.68
N THR A 94 9.94 -7.96 -2.64
CA THR A 94 9.13 -7.16 -1.69
C THR A 94 9.99 -6.16 -0.91
N LEU A 95 11.21 -6.55 -0.53
CA LEU A 95 12.17 -5.65 0.11
C LEU A 95 12.69 -4.58 -0.87
N ALA A 96 12.91 -4.94 -2.13
CA ALA A 96 13.43 -4.01 -3.14
C ALA A 96 12.40 -2.99 -3.63
N SER A 97 11.12 -3.34 -3.71
CA SER A 97 10.07 -2.46 -4.23
C SER A 97 9.63 -1.37 -3.25
N ASN A 98 9.82 -1.61 -1.95
CA ASN A 98 9.33 -0.74 -0.87
C ASN A 98 7.80 -0.53 -0.89
N ASP A 99 7.05 -1.46 -1.49
CA ASP A 99 5.59 -1.39 -1.63
C ASP A 99 4.88 -1.28 -0.28
N ILE A 100 5.42 -1.92 0.77
CA ILE A 100 4.86 -1.90 2.13
C ILE A 100 4.75 -0.45 2.64
N ARG A 101 5.82 0.33 2.50
CA ARG A 101 5.86 1.73 2.94
C ARG A 101 4.97 2.60 2.05
N TYR A 102 5.03 2.36 0.74
CA TYR A 102 4.19 3.05 -0.25
C TYR A 102 2.70 2.93 0.09
N TYR A 103 2.20 1.73 0.36
CA TYR A 103 0.81 1.51 0.75
C TYR A 103 0.48 2.17 2.10
N PHE A 104 1.40 2.14 3.06
CA PHE A 104 1.19 2.76 4.36
C PHE A 104 1.01 4.29 4.25
N GLU A 105 1.89 4.97 3.51
CA GLU A 105 1.85 6.41 3.30
C GLU A 105 0.61 6.85 2.51
N LYS A 106 0.07 5.98 1.66
CA LYS A 106 -1.21 6.16 0.97
C LYS A 106 -2.45 5.90 1.84
N GLN A 107 -2.27 5.55 3.12
CA GLN A 107 -3.36 5.13 4.02
C GLN A 107 -4.07 3.85 3.58
N TRP A 108 -3.44 3.04 2.73
CA TRP A 108 -3.91 1.71 2.35
C TRP A 108 -3.37 0.70 3.38
N HIS A 109 -3.76 0.92 4.64
CA HIS A 109 -3.23 0.19 5.78
C HIS A 109 -3.50 -1.32 5.72
N PRO A 110 -4.70 -1.81 5.31
CA PRO A 110 -4.93 -3.24 5.13
C PRO A 110 -3.92 -3.90 4.19
N GLU A 111 -3.68 -3.32 3.02
CA GLU A 111 -2.79 -3.84 1.98
C GLU A 111 -1.32 -3.80 2.44
N SER A 112 -0.91 -2.68 3.07
CA SER A 112 0.42 -2.52 3.66
C SER A 112 0.71 -3.58 4.73
N LEU A 113 -0.19 -3.71 5.71
CA LEU A 113 -0.02 -4.63 6.84
C LEU A 113 -0.15 -6.09 6.40
N TYR A 114 -1.02 -6.39 5.42
CA TYR A 114 -1.09 -7.73 4.82
C TYR A 114 0.21 -8.12 4.14
N LEU A 115 0.80 -7.22 3.34
CA LEU A 115 2.05 -7.51 2.66
C LEU A 115 3.22 -7.67 3.64
N LEU A 116 3.25 -6.87 4.71
CA LEU A 116 4.22 -7.02 5.81
C LEU A 116 4.02 -8.34 6.57
N ALA A 117 2.78 -8.74 6.86
CA ALA A 117 2.47 -10.03 7.47
C ALA A 117 2.93 -11.20 6.59
N MET A 118 2.68 -11.13 5.28
CA MET A 118 3.14 -12.12 4.31
C MET A 118 4.66 -12.20 4.29
N LEU A 119 5.36 -11.06 4.25
CA LEU A 119 6.82 -11.01 4.28
C LEU A 119 7.37 -11.66 5.56
N ASP A 120 6.83 -11.29 6.73
CA ASP A 120 7.24 -11.83 8.02
C ASP A 120 6.97 -13.34 8.11
N TYR A 121 5.81 -13.80 7.62
CA TYR A 121 5.42 -15.21 7.58
C TYR A 121 6.38 -16.05 6.73
N ILE A 122 6.67 -15.61 5.50
CA ILE A 122 7.58 -16.33 4.60
C ILE A 122 9.02 -16.28 5.13
N SER A 123 9.42 -15.17 5.75
CA SER A 123 10.74 -15.06 6.39
C SER A 123 10.89 -16.08 7.53
N ARG A 124 9.87 -16.23 8.39
CA ARG A 124 9.89 -17.26 9.45
C ARG A 124 9.97 -18.67 8.87
N LEU A 125 9.22 -18.97 7.81
CA LEU A 125 9.26 -20.30 7.19
C LEU A 125 10.62 -20.66 6.59
N ASN A 126 11.43 -19.67 6.24
CA ASN A 126 12.73 -19.85 5.60
C ASN A 126 13.91 -19.47 6.51
N ASP A 127 13.68 -19.31 7.82
CA ASP A 127 14.68 -18.90 8.82
C ASP A 127 15.44 -17.61 8.44
N VAL A 128 14.78 -16.69 7.76
CA VAL A 128 15.33 -15.38 7.36
C VAL A 128 15.04 -14.35 8.44
N MET A 129 16.05 -13.57 8.82
CA MET A 129 15.88 -12.47 9.77
C MET A 129 14.93 -11.40 9.21
N LEU A 130 14.05 -10.88 10.07
CA LEU A 130 13.12 -9.83 9.71
C LEU A 130 13.87 -8.52 9.37
N CYS A 131 13.39 -7.83 8.32
CA CYS A 131 13.93 -6.52 7.96
C CYS A 131 13.54 -5.46 9.00
N SER A 132 14.52 -4.76 9.57
CA SER A 132 14.34 -3.71 10.60
C SER A 132 13.63 -2.45 10.10
N ASP A 133 13.62 -2.20 8.79
CA ASP A 133 13.05 -0.99 8.19
C ASP A 133 11.52 -0.87 8.39
N TYR A 134 10.87 -1.97 8.79
CA TYR A 134 9.44 -2.04 9.04
C TYR A 134 9.07 -2.22 10.51
N ASP A 135 10.02 -2.09 11.45
CA ASP A 135 9.77 -2.25 12.89
C ASP A 135 8.79 -1.22 13.46
N ASP A 136 8.73 -0.03 12.87
CA ASP A 136 7.72 0.97 13.20
C ASP A 136 6.32 0.51 12.76
N LEU A 137 6.19 -0.07 11.56
CA LEU A 137 4.94 -0.58 11.02
C LEU A 137 4.41 -1.81 11.79
N ARG A 138 5.31 -2.64 12.33
CA ARG A 138 4.93 -3.81 13.15
C ARG A 138 4.21 -3.47 14.46
N LYS A 139 4.24 -2.20 14.88
CA LYS A 139 3.54 -1.70 16.08
C LYS A 139 2.08 -1.31 15.82
N TYR A 140 1.68 -1.20 14.55
CA TYR A 140 0.32 -0.84 14.17
C TYR A 140 -0.60 -2.07 14.18
N ARG A 141 -1.90 -1.82 14.33
CA ARG A 141 -2.96 -2.84 14.24
C ARG A 141 -4.22 -2.18 13.68
N LEU A 142 -4.96 -2.88 12.83
CA LEU A 142 -6.23 -2.38 12.31
C LEU A 142 -7.26 -2.31 13.44
N SER A 143 -8.13 -1.30 13.42
CA SER A 143 -9.19 -1.14 14.42
C SER A 143 -10.23 -2.24 14.35
N ASN A 144 -10.56 -2.69 13.14
CA ASN A 144 -11.53 -3.75 12.88
C ASN A 144 -10.82 -5.01 12.36
N THR A 145 -11.30 -6.17 12.79
CA THR A 145 -10.84 -7.46 12.27
C THR A 145 -11.32 -7.67 10.84
N LEU A 146 -10.38 -7.95 9.93
CA LEU A 146 -10.67 -8.27 8.54
C LEU A 146 -10.78 -9.78 8.36
N PHE A 147 -12.00 -10.23 8.04
CA PHE A 147 -12.28 -11.63 7.71
C PHE A 147 -12.26 -11.84 6.20
N PRO A 148 -11.83 -13.01 5.71
CA PRO A 148 -12.01 -13.40 4.32
C PRO A 148 -13.48 -13.41 3.92
N SER A 149 -13.75 -13.01 2.69
CA SER A 149 -15.10 -12.94 2.13
C SER A 149 -15.83 -14.29 2.15
N SER A 150 -15.08 -15.39 2.01
CA SER A 150 -15.61 -16.76 2.15
C SER A 150 -16.18 -17.03 3.54
N ILE A 151 -15.47 -16.61 4.61
CA ILE A 151 -15.90 -16.76 6.01
C ILE A 151 -17.13 -15.89 6.29
N ILE A 152 -17.14 -14.64 5.80
CA ILE A 152 -18.30 -13.75 5.95
C ILE A 152 -19.52 -14.34 5.25
N ALA A 153 -19.38 -14.81 4.01
CA ALA A 153 -20.47 -15.43 3.25
C ALA A 153 -20.99 -16.69 3.95
N LEU A 154 -20.10 -17.54 4.47
CA LEU A 154 -20.47 -18.75 5.20
C LEU A 154 -21.21 -18.44 6.50
N ALA A 155 -20.75 -17.47 7.29
CA ALA A 155 -21.41 -17.04 8.52
C ALA A 155 -22.82 -16.48 8.24
N LEU A 156 -22.98 -15.69 7.17
CA LEU A 156 -24.29 -15.16 6.76
C LEU A 156 -25.24 -16.27 6.28
N ALA A 157 -24.75 -17.22 5.49
CA ALA A 157 -25.55 -18.33 4.97
C ALA A 157 -26.01 -19.28 6.08
N THR A 158 -25.13 -19.55 7.05
CA THR A 158 -25.41 -20.48 8.16
C THR A 158 -26.04 -19.81 9.37
N LYS A 159 -26.03 -18.47 9.43
CA LYS A 159 -26.37 -17.65 10.62
C LYS A 159 -25.60 -18.08 11.87
N ASN A 160 -24.40 -18.64 11.70
CA ASN A 160 -23.56 -19.12 12.77
C ASN A 160 -22.29 -18.27 12.87
N GLU A 161 -22.16 -17.51 13.95
CA GLU A 161 -20.99 -16.69 14.24
C GLU A 161 -19.76 -17.52 14.67
N GLN A 162 -19.97 -18.79 15.06
CA GLN A 162 -18.91 -19.72 15.45
C GLN A 162 -17.91 -19.96 14.32
N VAL A 163 -18.35 -19.83 13.06
CA VAL A 163 -17.48 -19.89 11.87
C VAL A 163 -16.37 -18.82 11.93
N LYS A 164 -16.65 -17.64 12.49
CA LYS A 164 -15.65 -16.58 12.65
C LYS A 164 -14.69 -16.87 13.80
N GLU A 165 -15.17 -17.48 14.87
CA GLU A 165 -14.34 -17.89 16.01
C GLU A 165 -13.35 -18.99 15.59
N ASP A 166 -13.82 -19.98 14.83
CA ASP A 166 -12.98 -21.04 14.28
C ASP A 166 -11.94 -20.48 13.32
N ALA A 167 -12.31 -19.51 12.48
CA ALA A 167 -11.38 -18.84 11.59
C ALA A 167 -10.31 -18.05 12.36
N LEU A 168 -10.67 -17.40 13.47
CA LEU A 168 -9.71 -16.70 14.33
C LEU A 168 -8.73 -17.67 14.99
N ALA A 169 -9.20 -18.82 15.46
CA ALA A 169 -8.38 -19.83 16.13
C ALA A 169 -7.31 -20.42 15.20
N ASN A 170 -7.62 -20.53 13.91
CA ASN A 170 -6.73 -21.10 12.89
C ASN A 170 -5.93 -20.04 12.11
N ALA A 171 -6.04 -18.77 12.48
CA ALA A 171 -5.38 -17.68 11.76
C ALA A 171 -3.86 -17.73 11.94
N ILE A 172 -3.14 -17.40 10.86
CA ILE A 172 -1.68 -17.32 10.85
C ILE A 172 -1.22 -16.18 11.81
N PRO A 173 -0.27 -16.43 12.73
CA PRO A 173 0.14 -15.48 13.77
C PRO A 173 0.57 -14.09 13.26
N GLU A 174 1.25 -14.04 12.11
CA GLU A 174 1.75 -12.81 11.52
C GLU A 174 0.64 -11.90 11.00
N PHE A 175 -0.46 -12.48 10.51
CA PHE A 175 -1.62 -11.73 10.02
C PHE A 175 -2.53 -11.31 11.17
N ILE A 176 -2.78 -12.20 12.14
CA ILE A 176 -3.69 -11.89 13.27
C ILE A 176 -3.14 -10.78 14.16
N ARG A 177 -1.80 -10.64 14.25
CA ARG A 177 -1.14 -9.51 14.91
C ARG A 177 -1.67 -8.16 14.41
N PHE A 178 -2.03 -8.08 13.13
CA PHE A 178 -2.56 -6.88 12.48
C PHE A 178 -4.08 -6.82 12.41
N ASN A 179 -4.80 -7.73 13.08
CA ASN A 179 -6.26 -7.91 12.94
C ASN A 179 -6.69 -8.37 11.54
N ILE A 180 -5.87 -9.17 10.87
CA ILE A 180 -6.22 -9.79 9.59
C ILE A 180 -6.32 -11.30 9.79
N VAL A 181 -7.47 -11.87 9.44
CA VAL A 181 -7.68 -13.32 9.49
C VAL A 181 -7.26 -13.90 8.15
N GLU A 182 -6.20 -14.69 8.18
CA GLU A 182 -5.72 -15.46 7.04
C GLU A 182 -5.35 -16.85 7.52
N ASN A 183 -5.92 -17.88 6.88
CA ASN A 183 -5.75 -19.27 7.30
C ASN A 183 -4.81 -20.03 6.36
N GLU A 184 -4.85 -19.72 5.07
CA GLU A 184 -4.02 -20.36 4.05
C GLU A 184 -3.58 -19.36 2.99
N VAL A 185 -2.27 -19.33 2.72
CA VAL A 185 -1.67 -18.44 1.71
C VAL A 185 -1.13 -19.17 0.48
N ARG A 186 -0.98 -20.51 0.53
CA ARG A 186 -0.42 -21.31 -0.57
C ARG A 186 -1.45 -22.09 -1.40
N ASN A 187 -2.60 -22.42 -0.83
CA ASN A 187 -3.68 -23.11 -1.54
C ASN A 187 -4.69 -22.09 -2.07
N VAL A 188 -4.27 -21.31 -3.07
CA VAL A 188 -5.22 -20.53 -3.87
C VAL A 188 -5.84 -21.48 -4.89
N VAL A 189 -7.11 -21.84 -4.69
CA VAL A 189 -7.93 -22.64 -5.63
C VAL A 189 -8.59 -21.72 -6.63
#